data_AF-A0A956WCS7-F1
#
_entry.id   AF-A0A956WCS7-F1
#
_cell.length_a   1.000
_cell.length_b   1.000
_cell.length_c   1.000
_cell.angle_alpha   90.00
_cell.angle_beta   90.00
_cell.angle_gamma   90.00
#
_symmetry.space_group_name_H-M   'P 1'
#
loop_
_entity.id
_entity.type
_entity.pdbx_description
1 polymer ?
#
loop_
_entity_poly.entity_id
_entity_poly.type
_entity_poly.pdbx_seq_one_letter_code
_entity_poly.pdbx_strand_id
1 'polypeptide(L)'
;PVEARLLVDTARIVDRAVAGRSGLGWYGKHTCIIVPGHSSWVLLGELLLDLDLEPDVPLDKNCGRCRSCLDRCPTQAIVAPYQLDSTKCISFQTIEQSGSIPRELRPLMGSWVFGCDECQEACPYTGAAQETFDAAFEPASLRNVAPELDWLVSMTEEEFRATYRGTPVPRTKRRGLARNAAIALGNCDDERAVEPLAGALTSHDEALVRGHAAWALSRFPGREARRALEQARARDTDEFVLDEINRALEALPV
;
A
#
# COMPACT_ATOMS: atom_id res chain seq x y z
N PRO A 1 17.86 30.29 -25.39
CA PRO A 1 17.89 29.55 -24.10
C PRO A 1 17.31 28.17 -24.37
N VAL A 2 17.76 27.15 -23.64
CA VAL A 2 17.19 25.80 -23.73
C VAL A 2 15.88 25.78 -22.94
N GLU A 3 14.78 25.39 -23.57
CA GLU A 3 13.51 25.16 -22.87
C GLU A 3 13.55 23.81 -22.18
N ALA A 4 13.16 23.79 -20.91
CA ALA A 4 13.23 22.58 -20.08
C ALA A 4 12.00 22.42 -19.20
N ARG A 5 11.57 21.17 -18.99
CA ARG A 5 10.50 20.81 -18.05
C ARG A 5 10.88 19.59 -17.23
N LEU A 6 10.83 19.74 -15.91
CA LEU A 6 11.09 18.67 -14.94
C LEU A 6 9.79 17.90 -14.66
N LEU A 7 9.85 16.57 -14.70
CA LEU A 7 8.73 15.67 -14.49
C LEU A 7 9.10 14.56 -13.49
N VAL A 8 8.11 14.13 -12.72
CA VAL A 8 8.18 13.00 -11.78
C VAL A 8 6.75 12.57 -11.41
N ASP A 9 6.41 11.29 -11.57
CA ASP A 9 5.18 10.56 -11.15
C ASP A 9 3.82 11.09 -11.68
N THR A 10 3.60 12.39 -11.57
CA THR A 10 2.33 13.08 -11.78
C THR A 10 2.13 13.59 -13.21
N ALA A 11 3.13 13.40 -14.08
CA ALA A 11 3.10 13.86 -15.46
C ALA A 11 2.31 12.90 -16.37
N ARG A 12 1.96 13.35 -17.58
CA ARG A 12 1.31 12.51 -18.61
C ARG A 12 2.32 11.70 -19.43
N ILE A 13 3.39 11.27 -18.79
CA ILE A 13 4.39 10.37 -19.36
C ILE A 13 4.48 9.14 -18.47
N VAL A 14 5.01 8.04 -19.00
CA VAL A 14 5.21 6.83 -18.23
C VAL A 14 6.69 6.75 -17.89
N ASP A 15 7.05 7.13 -16.67
CA ASP A 15 8.43 7.28 -16.22
C ASP A 15 9.26 6.01 -16.48
N ARG A 16 8.66 4.85 -16.20
CA ARG A 16 9.28 3.54 -16.46
C ARG A 16 9.53 3.29 -17.95
N ALA A 17 8.65 3.75 -18.83
CA ALA A 17 8.83 3.60 -20.27
C ALA A 17 9.96 4.51 -20.78
N VAL A 18 10.10 5.71 -20.21
CA VAL A 18 11.23 6.60 -20.50
C VAL A 18 12.53 5.96 -20.04
N ALA A 19 12.60 5.51 -18.79
CA ALA A 19 13.79 4.85 -18.22
C ALA A 19 14.21 3.59 -18.99
N GLY A 20 13.26 2.77 -19.43
CA GLY A 20 13.55 1.59 -20.25
C GLY A 20 14.08 1.95 -21.64
N ARG A 21 13.58 3.05 -22.23
CA ARG A 21 13.99 3.52 -23.56
C ARG A 21 15.32 4.26 -23.54
N SER A 22 15.67 4.92 -22.43
CA SER A 22 16.92 5.67 -22.26
C SER A 22 18.12 4.80 -21.85
N GLY A 23 17.96 3.47 -21.78
CA GLY A 23 19.03 2.60 -21.31
C GLY A 23 19.37 2.73 -19.83
N LEU A 24 18.56 3.46 -19.03
CA LEU A 24 18.77 3.59 -17.58
C LEU A 24 18.59 2.24 -16.87
N GLY A 25 17.63 1.45 -17.33
CA GLY A 25 17.33 0.14 -16.77
C GLY A 25 16.49 -0.71 -17.70
N TRP A 26 16.05 -1.87 -17.22
CA TRP A 26 15.14 -2.76 -17.94
C TRP A 26 13.95 -3.15 -17.08
N TYR A 27 12.86 -3.58 -17.72
CA TYR A 27 11.69 -4.04 -16.97
C TYR A 27 11.97 -5.36 -16.23
N GLY A 28 11.67 -5.38 -14.93
CA GLY A 28 11.48 -6.59 -14.16
C GLY A 28 10.12 -7.23 -14.45
N LYS A 29 9.98 -8.54 -14.24
CA LYS A 29 8.67 -9.22 -14.38
C LYS A 29 7.59 -8.68 -13.43
N HIS A 30 8.00 -8.04 -12.34
CA HIS A 30 7.14 -7.29 -11.41
C HIS A 30 6.78 -5.87 -11.89
N THR A 31 7.11 -5.51 -13.13
CA THR A 31 6.79 -4.24 -13.81
C THR A 31 7.55 -2.99 -13.36
N CYS A 32 8.42 -3.05 -12.34
CA CYS A 32 9.32 -1.94 -12.04
C CYS A 32 10.55 -1.97 -12.97
N ILE A 33 11.26 -0.84 -13.04
CA ILE A 33 12.56 -0.74 -13.71
C ILE A 33 13.65 -1.22 -12.77
N ILE A 34 14.54 -2.06 -13.28
CA ILE A 34 15.73 -2.54 -12.59
C ILE A 34 16.92 -1.78 -13.18
N VAL A 35 17.60 -1.03 -12.32
CA VAL A 35 18.79 -0.24 -12.67
C VAL A 35 20.04 -1.04 -12.27
N PRO A 36 21.06 -1.17 -13.15
CA PRO A 36 22.32 -1.81 -12.79
C PRO A 36 22.90 -1.24 -11.50
N GLY A 37 23.25 -2.11 -10.55
CA GLY A 37 23.81 -1.70 -9.25
C GLY A 37 22.78 -1.27 -8.20
N HIS A 38 21.57 -0.83 -8.57
CA HIS A 38 20.57 -0.29 -7.62
C HIS A 38 19.25 -1.06 -7.57
N SER A 39 19.09 -2.08 -8.41
CA SER A 39 17.81 -2.82 -8.56
C SER A 39 16.65 -1.86 -8.87
N SER A 40 15.45 -2.17 -8.39
CA SER A 40 14.26 -1.31 -8.50
C SER A 40 14.07 -0.34 -7.34
N TRP A 41 15.04 -0.24 -6.43
CA TRP A 41 15.04 0.68 -5.29
C TRP A 41 15.53 2.07 -5.73
N VAL A 42 14.87 2.63 -6.73
CA VAL A 42 15.19 3.92 -7.34
C VAL A 42 13.92 4.75 -7.52
N LEU A 43 14.06 6.06 -7.42
CA LEU A 43 13.05 7.00 -7.90
C LEU A 43 13.39 7.38 -9.34
N LEU A 44 12.35 7.58 -10.15
CA LEU A 44 12.47 8.00 -11.54
C LEU A 44 12.02 9.44 -11.70
N GLY A 45 12.62 10.15 -12.64
CA GLY A 45 12.24 11.48 -13.04
C GLY A 45 12.88 11.84 -14.36
N GLU A 46 12.30 12.81 -15.05
CA GLU A 46 12.67 13.17 -16.41
C GLU A 46 12.89 14.68 -16.55
N LEU A 47 13.84 15.03 -17.42
CA LEU A 47 14.03 16.39 -17.90
C LEU A 47 13.71 16.40 -19.40
N LEU A 48 12.55 16.95 -19.75
CA LEU A 48 12.21 17.22 -21.15
C LEU A 48 12.93 18.47 -21.62
N LEU A 49 13.55 18.40 -22.79
CA LEU A 49 14.34 19.48 -23.39
C LEU A 49 13.86 19.72 -24.83
N ASP A 50 14.03 20.94 -25.32
CA ASP A 50 13.84 21.32 -26.73
C ASP A 50 15.07 21.06 -27.61
N LEU A 51 15.97 20.20 -27.15
CA LEU A 51 17.21 19.84 -27.83
C LEU A 51 17.07 18.53 -28.60
N ASP A 52 17.70 18.47 -29.77
CA ASP A 52 17.93 17.23 -30.51
C ASP A 52 19.19 16.56 -29.95
N LEU A 53 19.00 15.49 -29.18
CA LEU A 53 20.07 14.73 -28.53
C LEU A 53 20.14 13.34 -29.14
N GLU A 54 21.36 12.83 -29.33
CA GLU A 54 21.56 11.44 -29.73
C GLU A 54 21.01 10.51 -28.63
N PRO A 55 20.05 9.62 -28.94
CA PRO A 55 19.46 8.72 -27.93
C PRO A 55 20.44 7.64 -27.48
N ASP A 56 20.39 7.31 -26.18
CA ASP A 56 21.03 6.11 -25.66
C ASP A 56 20.32 4.82 -26.15
N VAL A 57 21.04 3.70 -26.07
CA VAL A 57 20.53 2.38 -26.48
C VAL A 57 19.92 1.65 -25.26
N PRO A 58 18.71 1.07 -25.38
CA PRO A 58 18.13 0.24 -24.34
C PRO A 58 19.03 -0.94 -23.93
N LEU A 59 19.03 -1.28 -22.64
CA LEU A 59 19.82 -2.41 -22.13
C LEU A 59 19.23 -3.75 -22.58
N ASP A 60 20.05 -4.63 -23.16
CA ASP A 60 19.68 -6.02 -23.47
C ASP A 60 19.79 -6.92 -22.22
N LYS A 61 18.80 -6.78 -21.32
CA LYS A 61 18.69 -7.52 -20.07
C LYS A 61 17.25 -7.99 -19.83
N ASN A 62 17.09 -9.12 -19.15
CA ASN A 62 15.80 -9.67 -18.78
C ASN A 62 15.91 -10.54 -17.51
N CYS A 63 14.75 -10.95 -16.97
CA CYS A 63 14.70 -11.79 -15.76
C CYS A 63 14.93 -13.29 -16.02
N GLY A 64 15.20 -13.69 -17.26
CA GLY A 64 15.33 -15.10 -17.67
C GLY A 64 14.15 -15.95 -17.22
N ARG A 65 14.45 -17.10 -16.60
CA ARG A 65 13.45 -18.05 -16.08
C ARG A 65 12.92 -17.70 -14.68
N CYS A 66 13.44 -16.67 -14.02
CA CYS A 66 13.03 -16.29 -12.66
C CYS A 66 11.53 -15.99 -12.59
N ARG A 67 10.88 -16.44 -11.50
CA ARG A 67 9.45 -16.21 -11.23
C ARG A 67 9.17 -15.73 -9.80
N SER A 68 10.20 -15.44 -8.99
CA SER A 68 10.08 -15.17 -7.55
C SER A 68 9.03 -14.11 -7.21
N CYS A 69 8.96 -13.00 -7.96
CA CYS A 69 7.98 -11.95 -7.71
C CYS A 69 6.53 -12.35 -8.04
N LEU A 70 6.32 -13.21 -9.04
CA LEU A 70 4.99 -13.76 -9.35
C LEU A 70 4.55 -14.70 -8.22
N ASP A 71 5.45 -15.59 -7.82
CA ASP A 71 5.17 -16.63 -6.84
C ASP A 71 4.98 -16.03 -5.43
N ARG A 72 5.69 -14.94 -5.10
CA ARG A 72 5.61 -14.27 -3.78
C ARG A 72 4.44 -13.29 -3.64
N CYS A 73 3.89 -12.76 -4.73
CA CYS A 73 2.81 -11.77 -4.67
C CYS A 73 1.58 -12.33 -3.91
N PRO A 74 1.21 -11.80 -2.74
CA PRO A 74 0.17 -12.43 -1.90
C PRO A 74 -1.20 -12.51 -2.57
N THR A 75 -1.53 -11.49 -3.37
CA THR A 75 -2.81 -11.38 -4.08
C THR A 75 -2.76 -11.86 -5.52
N GLN A 76 -1.62 -12.39 -5.97
CA GLN A 76 -1.38 -12.79 -7.36
C GLN A 76 -1.71 -11.67 -8.36
N ALA A 77 -1.40 -10.42 -7.98
CA ALA A 77 -1.61 -9.25 -8.83
C ALA A 77 -0.72 -9.25 -10.08
N ILE A 78 0.45 -9.92 -10.04
CA ILE A 78 1.29 -10.10 -11.23
C ILE A 78 0.79 -11.34 -11.98
N VAL A 79 -0.20 -11.13 -12.86
CA VAL A 79 -0.94 -12.21 -13.54
C VAL A 79 -0.11 -12.94 -14.60
N ALA A 80 0.90 -12.27 -15.15
CA ALA A 80 1.88 -12.83 -16.07
C ALA A 80 3.17 -11.99 -16.00
N PRO A 81 4.31 -12.50 -16.50
CA PRO A 81 5.52 -11.68 -16.64
C PRO A 81 5.20 -10.33 -17.28
N TYR A 82 5.58 -9.23 -16.62
CA TYR A 82 5.38 -7.85 -17.09
C TYR A 82 3.93 -7.36 -17.11
N GLN A 83 2.99 -8.12 -16.52
CA GLN A 83 1.57 -7.78 -16.51
C GLN A 83 1.05 -7.74 -15.08
N LEU A 84 0.61 -6.55 -14.65
CA LEU A 84 0.06 -6.29 -13.32
C LEU A 84 -1.44 -5.97 -13.43
N ASP A 85 -2.25 -6.68 -12.65
CA ASP A 85 -3.62 -6.30 -12.33
C ASP A 85 -3.61 -5.40 -11.09
N SER A 86 -3.72 -4.08 -11.32
CA SER A 86 -3.70 -3.09 -10.23
C SER A 86 -4.86 -3.27 -9.26
N THR A 87 -5.99 -3.81 -9.70
CA THR A 87 -7.16 -4.02 -8.84
C THR A 87 -6.91 -5.06 -7.74
N LYS A 88 -5.85 -5.87 -7.86
CA LYS A 88 -5.40 -6.82 -6.84
C LYS A 88 -4.14 -6.37 -6.10
N CYS A 89 -3.43 -5.38 -6.63
CA CYS A 89 -2.13 -4.95 -6.09
C CYS A 89 -2.32 -4.30 -4.71
N ILE A 90 -1.62 -4.80 -3.68
CA ILE A 90 -1.69 -4.23 -2.32
C ILE A 90 -1.26 -2.75 -2.32
N SER A 91 -0.26 -2.38 -3.12
CA SER A 91 0.17 -0.98 -3.26
C SER A 91 -0.96 -0.09 -3.80
N PHE A 92 -1.67 -0.52 -4.85
CA PHE A 92 -2.86 0.20 -5.33
C PHE A 92 -3.98 0.25 -4.28
N GLN A 93 -4.27 -0.86 -3.60
CA GLN A 93 -5.31 -0.93 -2.58
C GLN A 93 -5.03 -0.01 -1.40
N THR A 94 -3.76 0.13 -1.00
CA THR A 94 -3.39 0.95 0.16
C THR A 94 -3.23 2.44 -0.19
N ILE A 95 -2.84 2.78 -1.43
CA ILE A 95 -2.54 4.16 -1.84
C ILE A 95 -3.67 4.81 -2.64
N GLU A 96 -4.19 4.13 -3.67
CA GLU A 96 -5.08 4.73 -4.68
C GLU A 96 -6.55 4.40 -4.47
N GLN A 97 -6.87 3.21 -3.94
CA GLN A 97 -8.24 2.83 -3.65
C GLN A 97 -8.81 3.75 -2.57
N SER A 98 -9.78 4.58 -2.93
CA SER A 98 -10.41 5.52 -2.01
C SER A 98 -11.61 4.93 -1.26
N GLY A 99 -12.20 3.84 -1.76
CA GLY A 99 -13.37 3.17 -1.20
C GLY A 99 -13.05 1.95 -0.34
N SER A 100 -13.97 0.99 -0.30
CA SER A 100 -13.77 -0.26 0.43
C SER A 100 -12.81 -1.18 -0.30
N ILE A 101 -11.89 -1.81 0.44
CA ILE A 101 -11.02 -2.85 -0.12
C ILE A 101 -11.85 -4.15 -0.22
N PRO A 102 -11.82 -4.86 -1.37
CA PRO A 102 -12.54 -6.12 -1.54
C PRO A 102 -12.22 -7.13 -0.43
N ARG A 103 -13.26 -7.79 0.10
CA ARG A 103 -13.18 -8.64 1.29
C ARG A 103 -12.20 -9.80 1.15
N GLU A 104 -12.12 -10.36 -0.05
CA GLU A 104 -11.22 -11.44 -0.43
C GLU A 104 -9.74 -11.03 -0.43
N LEU A 105 -9.45 -9.74 -0.59
CA LEU A 105 -8.07 -9.23 -0.55
C LEU A 105 -7.61 -8.93 0.89
N ARG A 106 -8.52 -8.54 1.79
CA ARG A 106 -8.18 -8.07 3.14
C ARG A 106 -7.30 -9.06 3.93
N PRO A 107 -7.56 -10.39 3.97
CA PRO A 107 -6.69 -11.36 4.64
C PRO A 107 -5.28 -11.47 4.03
N LEU A 108 -5.12 -11.12 2.75
CA LEU A 108 -3.87 -11.26 2.00
C LEU A 108 -2.97 -10.01 2.14
N MET A 109 -3.47 -8.94 2.75
CA MET A 109 -2.75 -7.67 2.89
C MET A 109 -1.70 -7.67 4.00
N GLY A 110 -1.69 -8.66 4.89
CA GLY A 110 -0.76 -8.68 6.03
C GLY A 110 -0.86 -7.39 6.86
N SER A 111 0.29 -6.83 7.24
CA SER A 111 0.41 -5.58 8.00
C SER A 111 0.66 -4.34 7.12
N TRP A 112 0.49 -4.44 5.80
CA TRP A 112 0.77 -3.34 4.87
C TRP A 112 -0.28 -2.21 5.02
N VAL A 113 0.17 -1.02 5.41
CA VAL A 113 -0.71 0.16 5.57
C VAL A 113 -0.53 1.23 4.49
N PHE A 114 0.62 1.26 3.80
CA PHE A 114 0.90 2.17 2.69
C PHE A 114 1.95 1.56 1.76
N GLY A 115 1.59 1.22 0.52
CA GLY A 115 2.47 0.53 -0.41
C GLY A 115 2.59 -0.97 -0.12
N CYS A 116 3.45 -1.65 -0.89
CA CYS A 116 3.84 -3.05 -0.69
C CYS A 116 5.10 -3.34 -1.49
N ASP A 117 6.11 -3.93 -0.84
CA ASP A 117 7.41 -4.20 -1.45
C ASP A 117 7.70 -5.69 -1.70
N GLU A 118 6.76 -6.60 -1.41
CA GLU A 118 6.94 -8.05 -1.55
C GLU A 118 7.51 -8.49 -2.91
N CYS A 119 7.05 -7.88 -4.02
CA CYS A 119 7.54 -8.25 -5.35
C CYS A 119 8.96 -7.74 -5.64
N GLN A 120 9.38 -6.65 -4.98
CA GLN A 120 10.72 -6.09 -5.09
C GLN A 120 11.68 -6.84 -4.17
N GLU A 121 11.28 -7.14 -2.93
CA GLU A 121 12.08 -7.90 -1.96
C GLU A 121 12.34 -9.34 -2.43
N ALA A 122 11.36 -9.96 -3.10
CA ALA A 122 11.55 -11.29 -3.70
C ALA A 122 12.48 -11.30 -4.92
N CYS A 123 12.84 -10.12 -5.46
CA CYS A 123 13.63 -10.02 -6.68
C CYS A 123 15.11 -10.29 -6.39
N PRO A 124 15.77 -11.24 -7.07
CA PRO A 124 17.20 -11.51 -6.86
C PRO A 124 18.12 -10.32 -7.14
N TYR A 125 17.69 -9.38 -8.00
CA TYR A 125 18.44 -8.15 -8.27
C TYR A 125 18.46 -7.21 -7.05
N THR A 126 17.40 -7.22 -6.23
CA THR A 126 17.32 -6.41 -5.00
C THR A 126 18.32 -6.89 -3.97
N GLY A 127 18.46 -8.21 -3.79
CA GLY A 127 19.48 -8.77 -2.89
C GLY A 127 20.93 -8.49 -3.34
N ALA A 128 21.14 -8.04 -4.57
CA ALA A 128 22.44 -7.64 -5.12
C ALA A 128 22.59 -6.12 -5.29
N ALA A 129 21.61 -5.33 -4.83
CA ALA A 129 21.64 -3.88 -4.92
C ALA A 129 22.70 -3.30 -3.96
N GLN A 130 23.35 -2.23 -4.40
CA GLN A 130 24.23 -1.43 -3.58
C GLN A 130 23.40 -0.57 -2.64
N GLU A 131 23.70 -0.62 -1.35
CA GLU A 131 23.13 0.31 -0.39
C GLU A 131 23.61 1.73 -0.68
N THR A 132 22.69 2.67 -0.68
CA THR A 132 22.96 4.09 -0.84
C THR A 132 22.40 4.84 0.36
N PHE A 133 23.17 5.77 0.90
CA PHE A 133 22.71 6.66 1.96
C PHE A 133 22.48 8.05 1.39
N ASP A 134 21.30 8.61 1.68
CA ASP A 134 20.99 10.00 1.41
C ASP A 134 20.11 10.53 2.54
N ALA A 135 20.63 11.53 3.25
CA ALA A 135 19.98 12.14 4.40
C ALA A 135 18.62 12.76 4.06
N ALA A 136 18.33 13.08 2.79
CA ALA A 136 17.03 13.57 2.35
C ALA A 136 15.93 12.51 2.37
N PHE A 137 16.30 11.22 2.37
CA PHE A 137 15.37 10.09 2.43
C PHE A 137 15.24 9.46 3.82
N GLU A 138 15.98 9.98 4.81
CA GLU A 138 15.83 9.54 6.18
C GLU A 138 14.45 9.91 6.74
N PRO A 139 13.77 8.99 7.45
CA PRO A 139 12.47 9.28 8.03
C PRO A 139 12.59 10.30 9.15
N ALA A 140 11.67 11.27 9.19
CA ALA A 140 11.65 12.28 10.25
C ALA A 140 11.31 11.70 11.64
N SER A 141 10.66 10.53 11.69
CA SER A 141 10.31 9.84 12.93
C SER A 141 10.02 8.35 12.68
N LEU A 142 9.99 7.54 13.75
CA LEU A 142 9.57 6.14 13.67
C LEU A 142 8.17 5.97 13.09
N ARG A 143 7.24 6.90 13.33
CA ARG A 143 5.88 6.85 12.77
C ARG A 143 5.82 7.04 11.25
N ASN A 144 6.90 7.52 10.63
CA ASN A 144 6.99 7.58 9.17
C ASN A 144 7.28 6.22 8.53
N VAL A 145 7.81 5.24 9.30
CA VAL A 145 8.28 3.95 8.76
C VAL A 145 7.68 2.73 9.47
N ALA A 146 7.36 2.85 10.76
CA ALA A 146 6.80 1.79 11.59
C ALA A 146 5.82 2.38 12.63
N PRO A 147 4.72 3.03 12.19
CA PRO A 147 3.70 3.54 13.11
C PRO A 147 2.96 2.42 13.82
N GLU A 148 2.48 2.71 15.03
CA GLU A 148 1.59 1.83 15.77
C GLU A 148 0.22 1.78 15.09
N LEU A 149 -0.31 0.57 14.85
CA LEU A 149 -1.53 0.39 14.06
C LEU A 149 -2.79 0.91 14.78
N ASP A 150 -2.86 0.74 16.09
CA ASP A 150 -3.92 1.30 16.94
C ASP A 150 -3.96 2.83 16.85
N TRP A 151 -2.79 3.48 16.93
CA TRP A 151 -2.67 4.92 16.73
C TRP A 151 -3.13 5.34 15.32
N LEU A 152 -2.75 4.62 14.26
CA LEU A 152 -3.21 4.92 12.90
C LEU A 152 -4.74 4.85 12.74
N VAL A 153 -5.40 3.95 13.48
CA VAL A 153 -6.86 3.84 13.43
C VAL A 153 -7.53 4.99 14.17
N SER A 154 -6.96 5.48 15.27
CA SER A 154 -7.57 6.53 16.10
C SER A 154 -7.08 7.95 15.84
N MET A 155 -6.03 8.14 15.02
CA MET A 155 -5.40 9.45 14.84
C MET A 155 -6.37 10.51 14.29
N THR A 156 -6.17 11.76 14.74
CA THR A 156 -6.92 12.90 14.22
C THR A 156 -6.36 13.40 12.89
N GLU A 157 -7.12 14.28 12.22
CA GLU A 157 -6.65 14.96 11.00
C GLU A 157 -5.44 15.86 11.27
N GLU A 158 -5.38 16.50 12.43
CA GLU A 158 -4.25 17.31 12.87
C GLU A 158 -2.98 16.46 13.04
N GLU A 159 -3.10 15.32 13.74
CA GLU A 159 -2.00 14.38 13.94
C GLU A 159 -1.48 13.78 12.63
N PHE A 160 -2.40 13.38 11.74
CA PHE A 160 -2.07 12.89 10.40
C PHE A 160 -1.27 13.93 9.61
N ARG A 161 -1.74 15.19 9.58
CA ARG A 161 -1.06 16.28 8.87
C ARG A 161 0.27 16.64 9.50
N ALA A 162 0.38 16.61 10.82
CA ALA A 162 1.64 16.90 11.51
C ALA A 162 2.70 15.83 11.23
N THR A 163 2.30 14.56 11.16
CA THR A 163 3.21 13.41 11.02
C THR A 163 3.64 13.17 9.57
N TYR A 164 2.73 13.33 8.61
CA TYR A 164 2.94 12.88 7.24
C TYR A 164 3.09 13.99 6.19
N ARG A 165 3.00 15.27 6.58
CA ARG A 165 3.26 16.39 5.66
C ARG A 165 4.67 16.29 5.08
N GLY A 166 4.78 16.49 3.77
CA GLY A 166 6.06 16.41 3.06
C GLY A 166 6.47 14.99 2.68
N THR A 167 5.65 13.98 3.02
CA THR A 167 5.84 12.60 2.56
C THR A 167 4.83 12.26 1.45
N PRO A 168 4.93 11.07 0.80
CA PRO A 168 3.91 10.59 -0.13
C PRO A 168 2.60 10.12 0.53
N VAL A 169 2.61 9.84 1.84
CA VAL A 169 1.48 9.26 2.59
C VAL A 169 0.16 10.07 2.49
N PRO A 170 0.15 11.41 2.44
CA PRO A 170 -1.07 12.20 2.23
C PRO A 170 -1.91 11.79 1.01
N ARG A 171 -1.33 11.09 0.03
CA ARG A 171 -2.06 10.54 -1.13
C ARG A 171 -3.21 9.61 -0.74
N THR A 172 -3.03 8.75 0.27
CA THR A 172 -4.09 7.84 0.77
C THR A 172 -5.12 8.54 1.66
N LYS A 173 -4.77 9.73 2.18
CA LYS A 173 -5.52 10.49 3.20
C LYS A 173 -5.65 9.74 4.53
N ARG A 174 -6.04 10.46 5.60
CA ARG A 174 -6.22 9.88 6.95
C ARG A 174 -7.16 8.67 6.92
N ARG A 175 -8.32 8.81 6.28
CA ARG A 175 -9.33 7.74 6.20
C ARG A 175 -8.81 6.47 5.52
N GLY A 176 -7.96 6.60 4.49
CA GLY A 176 -7.38 5.47 3.76
C GLY A 176 -6.34 4.76 4.62
N LEU A 177 -5.48 5.53 5.29
CA LEU A 177 -4.48 4.98 6.19
C LEU A 177 -5.11 4.28 7.41
N ALA A 178 -6.12 4.89 8.04
CA ALA A 178 -6.88 4.29 9.15
C ALA A 178 -7.65 3.03 8.72
N ARG A 179 -8.27 3.04 7.53
CA ARG A 179 -8.89 1.84 6.94
C ARG A 179 -7.87 0.71 6.77
N ASN A 180 -6.69 1.00 6.25
CA ASN A 180 -5.65 0.00 6.05
C ASN A 180 -5.12 -0.53 7.39
N ALA A 181 -4.98 0.34 8.38
CA ALA A 181 -4.57 -0.06 9.73
C ALA A 181 -5.60 -0.96 10.41
N ALA A 182 -6.91 -0.73 10.21
CA ALA A 182 -7.95 -1.65 10.69
C ALA A 182 -7.82 -3.04 10.06
N ILE A 183 -7.52 -3.11 8.75
CA ILE A 183 -7.24 -4.40 8.08
C ILE A 183 -6.00 -5.06 8.66
N ALA A 184 -4.91 -4.30 8.82
CA ALA A 184 -3.65 -4.79 9.37
C ALA A 184 -3.83 -5.36 10.78
N LEU A 185 -4.58 -4.66 11.66
CA LEU A 185 -4.95 -5.16 12.99
C LEU A 185 -5.73 -6.47 12.92
N GLY A 186 -6.70 -6.60 12.01
CA GLY A 186 -7.44 -7.85 11.82
C GLY A 186 -6.60 -9.01 11.27
N ASN A 187 -5.46 -8.71 10.64
CA ASN A 187 -4.49 -9.69 10.19
C ASN A 187 -3.43 -10.00 11.25
N CYS A 188 -3.35 -9.23 12.33
CA CYS A 188 -2.52 -9.55 13.48
C CYS A 188 -3.17 -10.66 14.30
N ASP A 189 -2.40 -11.68 14.64
CA ASP A 189 -2.82 -12.74 15.57
C ASP A 189 -2.58 -12.28 17.03
N ASP A 190 -3.23 -11.17 17.41
CA ASP A 190 -3.05 -10.52 18.72
C ASP A 190 -4.35 -9.93 19.25
N GLU A 191 -4.87 -10.49 20.34
CA GLU A 191 -6.12 -10.07 20.97
C GLU A 191 -6.10 -8.60 21.44
N ARG A 192 -4.93 -7.98 21.62
CA ARG A 192 -4.81 -6.55 21.94
C ARG A 192 -5.40 -5.64 20.85
N ALA A 193 -5.59 -6.15 19.63
CA ALA A 193 -6.24 -5.43 18.54
C ALA A 193 -7.76 -5.25 18.75
N VAL A 194 -8.41 -6.07 19.60
CA VAL A 194 -9.87 -6.06 19.75
C VAL A 194 -10.38 -4.73 20.31
N GLU A 195 -9.72 -4.17 21.33
CA GLU A 195 -10.15 -2.91 21.96
C GLU A 195 -10.05 -1.71 20.99
N PRO A 196 -8.93 -1.47 20.30
CA PRO A 196 -8.83 -0.40 19.30
C PRO A 196 -9.84 -0.56 18.15
N LEU A 197 -10.07 -1.78 17.68
CA LEU A 197 -11.03 -2.07 16.62
C LEU A 197 -12.48 -1.84 17.09
N ALA A 198 -12.83 -2.23 18.32
CA ALA A 198 -14.15 -1.94 18.90
C ALA A 198 -14.36 -0.43 19.10
N GLY A 199 -13.33 0.28 19.55
CA GLY A 199 -13.31 1.74 19.63
C GLY A 199 -13.55 2.39 18.27
N ALA A 200 -12.83 1.94 17.24
CA ALA A 200 -12.99 2.43 15.87
C ALA A 200 -14.39 2.17 15.30
N LEU A 201 -14.91 0.95 15.46
CA LEU A 201 -16.25 0.56 15.02
C LEU A 201 -17.35 1.43 15.65
N THR A 202 -17.15 1.91 16.88
CA THR A 202 -18.19 2.64 17.60
C THR A 202 -18.07 4.15 17.50
N SER A 203 -16.86 4.69 17.36
CA SER A 203 -16.61 6.13 17.50
C SER A 203 -15.95 6.81 16.30
N HIS A 204 -15.41 6.06 15.33
CA HIS A 204 -14.73 6.70 14.20
C HIS A 204 -15.72 7.45 13.31
N ASP A 205 -15.35 8.67 12.92
CA ASP A 205 -16.14 9.59 12.11
C ASP A 205 -16.37 9.12 10.65
N GLU A 206 -15.63 8.12 10.17
CA GLU A 206 -15.66 7.63 8.80
C GLU A 206 -16.31 6.24 8.75
N ALA A 207 -17.46 6.13 8.08
CA ALA A 207 -18.15 4.85 7.88
C ALA A 207 -17.25 3.80 7.21
N LEU A 208 -16.35 4.26 6.33
CA LEU A 208 -15.35 3.40 5.68
C LEU A 208 -14.48 2.69 6.72
N VAL A 209 -13.99 3.40 7.74
CA VAL A 209 -13.12 2.81 8.77
C VAL A 209 -13.94 1.93 9.70
N ARG A 210 -15.13 2.36 10.12
CA ARG A 210 -16.04 1.54 10.96
C ARG A 210 -16.35 0.19 10.31
N GLY A 211 -16.70 0.16 9.02
CA GLY A 211 -16.98 -1.09 8.31
C GLY A 211 -15.76 -2.03 8.22
N HIS A 212 -14.55 -1.49 8.04
CA HIS A 212 -13.34 -2.32 8.04
C HIS A 212 -12.96 -2.80 9.44
N ALA A 213 -13.25 -2.02 10.48
CA ALA A 213 -13.11 -2.45 11.86
C ALA A 213 -14.08 -3.59 12.22
N ALA A 214 -15.33 -3.54 11.73
CA ALA A 214 -16.27 -4.66 11.86
C ALA A 214 -15.74 -5.95 11.23
N TRP A 215 -15.22 -5.86 10.00
CA TRP A 215 -14.55 -6.99 9.35
C TRP A 215 -13.37 -7.51 10.17
N ALA A 216 -12.51 -6.62 10.66
CA ALA A 216 -11.33 -7.00 11.43
C ALA A 216 -11.70 -7.70 12.74
N LEU A 217 -12.76 -7.26 13.44
CA LEU A 217 -13.26 -7.93 14.64
C LEU A 217 -13.73 -9.36 14.39
N SER A 218 -14.21 -9.69 13.18
CA SER A 218 -14.58 -11.07 12.83
C SER A 218 -13.41 -12.06 12.84
N ARG A 219 -12.17 -11.54 12.86
CA ARG A 219 -10.93 -12.33 12.88
C ARG A 219 -10.58 -12.81 14.29
N PHE A 220 -11.21 -12.26 15.32
CA PHE A 220 -10.94 -12.57 16.72
C PHE A 220 -12.10 -13.38 17.34
N PRO A 221 -11.90 -14.68 17.61
CA PRO A 221 -12.93 -15.49 18.25
C PRO A 221 -13.03 -15.09 19.73
N GLY A 222 -14.01 -14.25 20.08
CA GLY A 222 -14.18 -13.79 21.45
C GLY A 222 -15.51 -13.12 21.74
N ARG A 223 -15.94 -13.20 23.00
CA ARG A 223 -17.18 -12.54 23.48
C ARG A 223 -17.12 -11.03 23.33
N GLU A 224 -15.92 -10.44 23.46
CA GLU A 224 -15.73 -9.01 23.34
C GLU A 224 -15.93 -8.50 21.92
N ALA A 225 -15.32 -9.15 20.93
CA ALA A 225 -15.53 -8.84 19.51
C ALA A 225 -17.01 -8.97 19.12
N ARG A 226 -17.67 -10.07 19.50
CA ARG A 226 -19.11 -10.27 19.26
C ARG A 226 -19.95 -9.17 19.91
N ARG A 227 -19.67 -8.84 21.18
CA ARG A 227 -20.38 -7.78 21.91
C ARG A 227 -20.23 -6.42 21.22
N ALA A 228 -19.03 -6.05 20.77
CA ALA A 228 -18.78 -4.80 20.07
C ALA A 228 -19.60 -4.72 18.77
N LEU A 229 -19.62 -5.80 17.98
CA LEU A 229 -20.42 -5.91 16.75
C LEU A 229 -21.93 -5.78 17.02
N GLU A 230 -22.45 -6.48 18.03
CA GLU A 230 -23.87 -6.42 18.39
C GLU A 230 -24.31 -5.03 18.88
N GLN A 231 -23.45 -4.36 19.66
CA GLN A 231 -23.69 -3.00 20.13
C GLN A 231 -23.68 -2.00 18.98
N ALA A 232 -22.72 -2.12 18.05
CA ALA A 232 -22.64 -1.28 16.87
C ALA A 232 -23.84 -1.50 15.94
N ARG A 233 -24.26 -2.75 15.72
CA ARG A 233 -25.44 -3.08 14.89
C ARG A 233 -26.72 -2.39 15.37
N ALA A 234 -26.88 -2.23 16.68
CA ALA A 234 -28.06 -1.59 17.27
C ALA A 234 -28.05 -0.06 17.17
N ARG A 235 -26.92 0.57 16.82
CA ARG A 235 -26.73 2.02 16.87
C ARG A 235 -26.34 2.65 15.54
N ASP A 236 -25.55 1.95 14.72
CA ASP A 236 -25.11 2.48 13.42
C ASP A 236 -26.30 2.52 12.45
N THR A 237 -26.27 3.50 11.55
CA THR A 237 -27.32 3.76 10.57
C THR A 237 -26.80 3.70 9.14
N ASP A 238 -25.48 3.57 8.97
CA ASP A 238 -24.85 3.46 7.67
C ASP A 238 -24.99 2.03 7.12
N GLU A 239 -25.56 1.92 5.91
CA GLU A 239 -25.85 0.64 5.28
C GLU A 239 -24.60 -0.21 5.02
N PHE A 240 -23.48 0.43 4.67
CA PHE A 240 -22.22 -0.27 4.43
C PHE A 240 -21.67 -0.85 5.75
N VAL A 241 -21.72 -0.08 6.83
CA VAL A 241 -21.26 -0.54 8.15
C VAL A 241 -22.14 -1.70 8.64
N LEU A 242 -23.46 -1.60 8.47
CA LEU A 242 -24.40 -2.66 8.87
C LEU A 242 -24.18 -3.96 8.08
N ASP A 243 -23.89 -3.91 6.77
CA ASP A 243 -23.54 -5.10 5.97
C ASP A 243 -22.24 -5.74 6.48
N GLU A 244 -21.20 -4.96 6.77
CA GLU A 244 -19.94 -5.48 7.33
C GLU A 244 -20.15 -6.11 8.71
N ILE A 245 -20.94 -5.49 9.59
CA ILE A 245 -21.25 -6.02 10.92
C ILE A 245 -22.01 -7.34 10.83
N ASN A 246 -23.05 -7.42 9.98
CA ASN A 246 -23.86 -8.63 9.86
C ASN A 246 -23.02 -9.81 9.36
N ARG A 247 -22.17 -9.57 8.34
CA ARG A 247 -21.23 -10.58 7.83
C ARG A 247 -20.21 -11.00 8.88
N ALA A 248 -19.69 -10.04 9.65
CA ALA A 248 -18.75 -10.33 10.74
C ALA A 248 -19.38 -11.23 11.81
N LEU A 249 -20.63 -10.98 12.19
CA LEU A 249 -21.37 -11.79 13.16
C LEU A 249 -21.69 -13.21 12.66
N GLU A 250 -21.96 -13.36 11.35
CA GLU A 250 -22.14 -14.65 10.68
C GLU A 250 -20.85 -15.47 10.62
N ALA A 251 -19.70 -14.81 10.45
CA ALA A 251 -18.40 -15.46 10.36
C ALA A 251 -17.84 -15.91 11.73
N LEU A 252 -18.25 -15.25 12.83
CA LEU A 252 -17.82 -15.63 14.17
C LEU A 252 -18.52 -16.94 14.62
N PRO A 253 -17.76 -17.93 15.12
CA PRO A 253 -18.35 -19.11 15.72
C PRO A 253 -19.25 -18.73 16.92
N VAL A 254 -20.29 -19.53 17.15
CA VAL A 254 -21.22 -19.38 18.28
C VAL A 254 -20.51 -19.69 19.60
#